data_AF-A0A7C8J680-F1
#
_entry.id   AF-A0A7C8J680-F1
#
_cell.length_a   1.000
_cell.length_b   1.000
_cell.length_c   1.000
_cell.angle_alpha   90.00
_cell.angle_beta   90.00
_cell.angle_gamma   90.00
#
_symmetry.space_group_name_H-M   'P 1'
#
loop_
_entity.id
_entity.type
_entity.pdbx_description
1 polymer ?
#
loop_
_entity_poly.entity_id
_entity_poly.type
_entity_poly.pdbx_seq_one_letter_code
_entity_poly.pdbx_strand_id
1 'polypeptide(L)'
;MSTTTALPAYRNLLRAARLAFQGDGTTLAAARASIRQGFRANAALEPTSPEFPNAVKHAEEVATILRQNVVQGKMEGDTYSSYRARRLLVLYTDERLELRIHEETERGDNESVKFAGTNLSSSGKCCSS
;
A
#
# COMPACT_ATOMS: atom_id res chain seq x y z
N MET A 1 -7.86 -12.68 -26.08
CA MET A 1 -8.32 -11.47 -25.36
C MET A 1 -8.80 -11.92 -23.99
N SER A 2 -8.12 -11.51 -22.92
CA SER A 2 -8.58 -11.82 -21.55
C SER A 2 -9.95 -11.18 -21.36
N THR A 3 -10.96 -11.96 -21.01
CA THR A 3 -12.29 -11.40 -20.73
C THR A 3 -12.20 -10.59 -19.44
N THR A 4 -12.20 -9.26 -19.57
CA THR A 4 -12.21 -8.35 -18.42
C THR A 4 -13.48 -8.65 -17.62
N THR A 5 -13.32 -9.22 -16.44
CA THR A 5 -14.43 -9.66 -15.60
C THR A 5 -14.34 -8.97 -14.25
N ALA A 6 -15.46 -8.44 -13.75
CA ALA A 6 -15.49 -7.69 -12.50
C ALA A 6 -15.25 -8.57 -11.26
N LEU A 7 -15.61 -9.86 -11.32
CA LEU A 7 -15.52 -10.79 -10.18
C LEU A 7 -14.08 -11.09 -9.74
N PRO A 8 -13.13 -11.43 -10.64
CA PRO A 8 -11.72 -11.56 -10.28
C PRO A 8 -11.13 -10.28 -9.68
N ALA A 9 -11.40 -9.11 -10.27
CA ALA A 9 -10.92 -7.83 -9.77
C ALA A 9 -11.46 -7.53 -8.37
N TYR A 10 -12.74 -7.78 -8.12
CA TYR A 10 -13.35 -7.66 -6.80
C TYR A 10 -12.66 -8.53 -5.74
N ARG A 11 -12.45 -9.82 -6.07
CA ARG A 11 -11.78 -10.76 -5.16
C ARG A 11 -10.32 -10.38 -4.92
N ASN A 12 -9.63 -9.91 -5.95
CA ASN A 12 -8.26 -9.45 -5.86
C ASN A 12 -8.15 -8.26 -4.90
N LEU A 13 -9.02 -7.25 -5.08
CA LEU A 13 -9.05 -6.05 -4.24
C LEU A 13 -9.36 -6.37 -2.77
N LEU A 14 -10.27 -7.31 -2.50
CA LEU A 14 -10.54 -7.76 -1.12
C LEU A 14 -9.34 -8.46 -0.47
N ARG A 15 -8.53 -9.21 -1.24
CA ARG A 15 -7.30 -9.84 -0.74
C ARG A 15 -6.24 -8.79 -0.45
N ALA A 16 -6.05 -7.84 -1.37
CA ALA A 16 -5.13 -6.72 -1.20
C ALA A 16 -5.45 -5.92 0.08
N ALA A 17 -6.72 -5.57 0.30
CA ALA A 17 -7.16 -4.88 1.52
C ALA A 17 -6.90 -5.72 2.79
N ARG A 18 -7.06 -7.05 2.72
CA ARG A 18 -6.77 -7.93 3.87
C ARG A 18 -5.29 -7.95 4.21
N LEU A 19 -4.41 -7.93 3.22
CA LEU A 19 -2.96 -7.88 3.42
C LEU A 19 -2.55 -6.53 4.00
N ALA A 20 -2.97 -5.43 3.36
CA ALA A 20 -2.64 -4.07 3.76
C ALA A 20 -3.09 -3.74 5.19
N PHE A 21 -4.28 -4.20 5.58
CA PHE A 21 -4.91 -3.86 6.87
C PHE A 21 -4.93 -5.04 7.87
N GLN A 22 -4.01 -6.00 7.72
CA GLN A 22 -3.97 -7.18 8.59
C GLN A 22 -3.76 -6.77 10.05
N GLY A 23 -4.69 -7.11 10.94
CA GLY A 23 -4.57 -6.79 12.38
C GLY A 23 -5.15 -5.42 12.78
N ASP A 24 -5.58 -4.61 11.81
CA ASP A 24 -6.46 -3.45 12.04
C ASP A 24 -7.87 -3.78 11.54
N GLY A 25 -8.66 -4.40 12.41
CA GLY A 25 -10.02 -4.84 12.07
C GLY A 25 -10.95 -3.69 11.70
N THR A 26 -10.74 -2.50 12.25
CA THR A 26 -11.60 -1.33 12.01
C THR A 26 -11.39 -0.79 10.60
N THR A 27 -10.14 -0.55 10.22
CA THR A 27 -9.79 -0.09 8.88
C THR A 27 -10.11 -1.16 7.83
N LEU A 28 -9.86 -2.44 8.13
CA LEU A 28 -10.25 -3.54 7.23
C LEU A 28 -11.77 -3.58 6.99
N ALA A 29 -12.59 -3.39 8.03
CA ALA A 29 -14.04 -3.37 7.90
C ALA A 29 -14.52 -2.19 7.02
N ALA A 30 -13.96 -1.00 7.26
CA ALA A 30 -14.25 0.20 6.48
C ALA A 30 -13.83 0.03 5.00
N ALA A 31 -12.62 -0.48 4.76
CA ALA A 31 -12.13 -0.76 3.41
C ALA A 31 -13.04 -1.73 2.67
N ARG A 32 -13.47 -2.83 3.31
CA ARG A 32 -14.40 -3.79 2.72
C ARG A 32 -15.77 -3.17 2.42
N ALA A 33 -16.24 -2.23 3.23
CA ALA A 33 -17.48 -1.51 2.98
C ALA A 33 -17.36 -0.59 1.75
N SER A 34 -16.28 0.18 1.67
CA SER A 34 -15.97 1.04 0.53
C SER A 34 -15.85 0.26 -0.78
N ILE A 35 -15.12 -0.87 -0.77
CA ILE A 35 -14.99 -1.78 -1.92
C ILE A 35 -16.37 -2.28 -2.37
N ARG A 36 -17.23 -2.70 -1.44
CA ARG A 36 -18.60 -3.12 -1.78
C ARG A 36 -19.41 -1.98 -2.39
N GLN A 37 -19.29 -0.76 -1.84
CA GLN A 37 -20.03 0.39 -2.34
C GLN A 37 -19.62 0.77 -3.76
N GLY A 38 -18.31 0.82 -4.05
CA GLY A 38 -17.81 1.12 -5.40
C GLY A 38 -18.29 0.12 -6.45
N PHE A 39 -18.25 -1.17 -6.14
CA PHE A 39 -18.76 -2.21 -7.05
C PHE A 39 -20.28 -2.18 -7.19
N ARG A 40 -21.03 -1.78 -6.15
CA ARG A 40 -22.48 -1.60 -6.24
C ARG A 40 -22.88 -0.39 -7.07
N ALA A 41 -22.15 0.72 -6.95
CA ALA A 41 -22.38 1.91 -7.77
C ALA A 41 -22.21 1.63 -9.26
N ASN A 42 -21.23 0.78 -9.58
CA ASN A 42 -20.93 0.36 -10.96
C ASN A 42 -21.67 -0.91 -11.39
N ALA A 43 -22.56 -1.48 -10.56
CA ALA A 43 -23.23 -2.74 -10.87
C ALA A 43 -24.22 -2.64 -12.04
N ALA A 44 -24.69 -1.43 -12.35
CA ALA A 44 -25.58 -1.16 -13.46
C ALA A 44 -24.83 -0.97 -14.80
N LEU A 45 -23.49 -0.92 -14.81
CA LEU A 45 -22.71 -0.77 -16.03
C LEU A 45 -22.80 -2.04 -16.88
N GLU A 46 -23.14 -1.87 -18.15
CA GLU A 46 -23.11 -3.00 -19.08
C GLU A 46 -21.68 -3.39 -19.46
N PRO A 47 -21.38 -4.69 -19.64
CA PRO A 47 -20.05 -5.16 -20.07
C PRO A 47 -19.59 -4.61 -21.41
N THR A 48 -20.52 -4.19 -22.26
CA THR A 48 -20.27 -3.61 -23.59
C THR A 48 -19.91 -2.13 -23.53
N SER A 49 -20.17 -1.47 -22.40
CA SER A 49 -19.84 -0.05 -22.23
C SER A 49 -18.33 0.14 -22.14
N PRO A 50 -17.79 1.25 -22.69
CA PRO A 50 -16.36 1.57 -22.57
C PRO A 50 -15.95 1.90 -21.12
N GLU A 51 -16.91 2.20 -20.25
CA GLU A 51 -16.69 2.51 -18.83
C GLU A 51 -16.43 1.25 -17.99
N PHE A 52 -16.99 0.11 -18.37
CA PHE A 52 -16.80 -1.15 -17.67
C PHE A 52 -15.33 -1.59 -17.56
N PRO A 53 -14.54 -1.66 -18.66
CA PRO A 53 -13.12 -2.04 -18.55
C PRO A 53 -12.31 -1.02 -17.74
N ASN A 54 -12.67 0.27 -17.79
CA ASN A 54 -12.01 1.31 -17.00
C ASN A 54 -12.28 1.14 -15.50
N ALA A 55 -13.52 0.80 -15.12
CA ALA A 55 -13.88 0.52 -13.73
C ALA A 55 -13.17 -0.72 -13.18
N VAL A 56 -13.03 -1.77 -14.00
CA VAL A 56 -12.27 -2.97 -13.64
C VAL A 56 -10.78 -2.65 -13.47
N LYS A 57 -10.20 -1.91 -14.42
CA LYS A 57 -8.80 -1.48 -14.36
C LYS A 57 -8.52 -0.64 -13.11
N HIS A 58 -9.42 0.28 -12.78
CA HIS A 58 -9.31 1.09 -11.57
C HIS A 58 -9.28 0.22 -10.31
N ALA A 59 -10.13 -0.80 -10.21
CA ALA A 59 -10.11 -1.73 -9.08
C ALA A 59 -8.80 -2.54 -8.98
N GLU A 60 -8.21 -2.91 -10.12
CA GLU A 60 -6.91 -3.58 -10.17
C GLU A 60 -5.77 -2.66 -9.72
N GLU A 61 -5.76 -1.41 -10.18
CA GLU A 61 -4.78 -0.39 -9.78
C GLU A 61 -4.84 -0.12 -8.27
N VAL A 62 -6.04 0.02 -7.71
CA VAL A 62 -6.20 0.17 -6.26
C VAL A 62 -5.69 -1.08 -5.53
N ALA A 63 -5.94 -2.28 -6.05
CA ALA A 63 -5.41 -3.51 -5.45
C ALA A 63 -3.88 -3.56 -5.48
N THR A 64 -3.26 -3.00 -6.52
CA THR A 64 -1.81 -2.86 -6.63
C THR A 64 -1.27 -1.85 -5.62
N ILE A 65 -1.89 -0.67 -5.50
CA ILE A 65 -1.51 0.34 -4.50
C ILE A 65 -1.61 -0.22 -3.08
N LEU A 66 -2.71 -0.90 -2.74
CA LEU A 66 -2.89 -1.49 -1.41
C LEU A 66 -1.81 -2.51 -1.06
N ARG A 67 -1.32 -3.28 -2.03
CA ARG A 67 -0.25 -4.28 -1.79
C ARG A 67 1.12 -3.63 -1.75
N GLN A 68 1.40 -2.74 -2.69
CA GLN A 68 2.76 -2.28 -2.92
C GLN A 68 3.11 -1.06 -2.06
N ASN A 69 2.14 -0.19 -1.78
CA ASN A 69 2.40 1.16 -1.29
C ASN A 69 1.79 1.42 0.10
N VAL A 70 0.86 0.60 0.57
CA VAL A 70 0.23 0.78 1.88
C VAL A 70 0.91 -0.10 2.91
N VAL A 71 1.58 0.54 3.87
CA VAL A 71 2.19 -0.13 5.01
C VAL A 71 1.55 0.39 6.28
N GLN A 72 1.03 -0.50 7.12
CA GLN A 72 0.52 -0.13 8.44
C GLN A 72 1.64 -0.16 9.48
N GLY A 73 1.81 0.95 10.18
CA GLY A 73 2.59 1.02 11.41
C GLY A 73 1.82 0.34 12.54
N LYS A 74 2.40 -0.68 13.16
CA LYS A 74 1.92 -1.25 14.41
C LYS A 74 2.77 -0.66 15.53
N MET A 75 2.13 -0.08 16.55
CA MET A 75 2.85 0.17 17.80
C MET A 75 3.24 -1.18 18.40
N GLU A 76 4.54 -1.41 18.57
CA GLU A 76 4.97 -2.51 19.41
C GLU A 76 4.62 -2.15 20.86
N GLY A 77 4.23 -3.16 21.63
CA GLY A 77 3.60 -2.98 22.92
C GLY A 77 4.42 -2.15 23.90
N ASP A 78 3.68 -1.67 24.89
CA ASP A 78 4.03 -1.06 26.18
C ASP A 78 5.03 -1.89 27.04
N THR A 79 5.92 -2.65 26.39
CA THR A 79 6.81 -3.65 26.98
C THR A 79 7.93 -2.99 27.81
N TYR A 80 8.15 -1.69 27.64
CA TYR A 80 9.05 -0.89 28.50
C TYR A 80 8.35 -0.11 29.62
N SER A 81 7.02 -0.15 29.74
CA SER A 81 6.29 0.56 30.80
C SER A 81 6.13 -0.26 32.09
N SER A 82 6.40 -1.58 32.04
CA SER A 82 6.30 -2.46 33.21
C SER A 82 7.54 -2.45 34.14
N TYR A 83 8.65 -1.81 33.74
CA TYR A 83 9.87 -1.74 34.54
C TYR A 83 10.37 -0.30 34.76
N ARG A 84 9.62 0.53 35.50
CA ARG A 84 10.20 1.45 36.51
C ARG A 84 9.14 2.22 37.31
N ALA A 85 8.28 1.48 37.99
CA ALA A 85 7.69 1.98 39.23
C ALA A 85 8.75 1.96 40.36
N ARG A 86 9.86 2.70 40.22
CA ARG A 86 10.60 3.27 41.35
C ARG A 86 11.65 4.26 40.90
N ARG A 87 11.30 5.53 41.11
CA ARG A 87 12.17 6.66 41.43
C ARG A 87 13.20 7.06 40.37
N LEU A 88 12.99 8.30 39.91
CA LEU A 88 13.92 9.18 39.19
C LEU A 88 13.89 9.08 37.66
N LEU A 89 12.97 9.89 37.10
CA LEU A 89 13.11 10.74 35.92
C LEU A 89 13.98 10.20 34.77
N VAL A 90 13.35 9.48 33.82
CA VAL A 90 13.65 9.61 32.39
C VAL A 90 12.32 9.51 31.63
N LEU A 91 11.85 10.65 31.11
CA LEU A 91 10.77 10.76 30.13
C LEU A 91 11.34 10.41 28.75
N TYR A 92 11.30 9.15 28.36
CA TYR A 92 11.44 8.75 26.96
C TYR A 92 10.49 7.58 26.72
N THR A 93 9.29 7.88 26.25
CA THR A 93 8.44 6.88 25.59
C THR A 93 9.05 6.66 24.21
N ASP A 94 9.91 5.65 24.11
CA ASP A 94 10.45 5.20 22.84
C ASP A 94 9.33 4.44 22.11
N GLU A 95 8.36 5.18 21.57
CA GLU A 95 7.23 4.64 20.80
C GLU A 95 7.78 4.10 19.48
N ARG A 96 8.16 2.82 19.50
CA ARG A 96 8.63 2.10 18.31
C ARG A 96 7.42 1.67 17.47
N LEU A 97 7.26 2.31 16.31
CA LEU A 97 6.32 1.91 15.27
C LEU A 97 7.02 0.94 14.30
N GLU A 98 6.57 -0.30 14.27
CA GLU A 98 7.01 -1.27 13.27
C GLU A 98 6.15 -1.17 12.02
N LEU A 99 6.79 -0.90 10.88
CA LEU A 99 6.13 -0.93 9.58
C LEU A 99 5.94 -2.37 9.10
N ARG A 100 4.69 -2.77 8.83
CA ARG A 100 4.34 -4.10 8.30
C ARG A 100 4.63 -4.22 6.81
N ILE A 101 5.90 -4.33 6.47
CA ILE A 101 6.36 -4.59 5.09
C ILE A 101 6.15 -6.07 4.78
N HIS A 102 5.51 -6.38 3.65
CA HIS A 102 5.32 -7.76 3.16
C HIS A 102 6.01 -7.96 1.80
N GLU A 103 6.06 -9.21 1.30
CA GLU A 103 6.80 -9.57 0.08
C GLU A 103 6.38 -8.77 -1.15
N GLU A 104 5.08 -8.48 -1.27
CA GLU A 104 4.54 -7.67 -2.36
C GLU A 104 4.67 -6.15 -2.14
N THR A 105 5.23 -5.68 -1.03
CA THR A 105 5.46 -4.25 -0.80
C THR A 105 6.63 -3.80 -1.66
N GLU A 106 6.42 -2.81 -2.52
CA GLU A 106 7.51 -2.26 -3.33
C GLU A 106 8.48 -1.52 -2.41
N ARG A 107 9.67 -2.07 -2.27
CA ARG A 107 10.78 -1.40 -1.62
C ARG A 107 11.50 -0.65 -2.72
N GLY A 108 11.20 0.65 -2.85
CA GLY A 108 11.92 1.51 -3.78
C GLY A 108 13.43 1.39 -3.52
N ASP A 109 14.20 1.16 -4.59
CA ASP A 109 15.65 1.20 -4.50
C ASP A 109 16.07 2.67 -4.39
N ASN A 110 16.61 3.06 -3.24
CA ASN A 110 17.00 4.44 -2.93
C ASN A 110 18.03 5.01 -3.92
N GLU A 111 18.72 4.16 -4.68
CA GLU A 111 19.64 4.60 -5.73
C GLU A 111 18.91 5.12 -6.98
N SER A 112 17.72 4.61 -7.33
CA SER A 112 16.96 5.06 -8.51
C SER A 112 16.31 6.45 -8.34
N VAL A 113 16.01 6.83 -7.09
CA VAL A 113 15.37 8.12 -6.76
C VAL A 113 16.33 9.30 -6.90
N LYS A 114 17.64 9.08 -6.74
CA LYS A 114 18.66 10.13 -6.91
C LYS A 114 18.84 10.61 -8.36
N PHE A 115 18.31 9.89 -9.35
CA PHE A 115 18.44 10.23 -10.77
C PHE A 115 17.17 10.84 -11.39
N ALA A 116 16.07 10.95 -10.62
CA ALA A 116 14.87 11.63 -11.05
C ALA A 116 15.04 13.17 -10.96
N GLY A 117 15.86 13.73 -11.86
CA GLY A 117 16.08 15.17 -11.95
C GLY A 117 17.35 15.61 -12.67
N THR A 118 18.32 14.71 -12.86
CA THR A 118 19.53 15.01 -13.62
C THR A 118 19.49 14.24 -14.94
N ASN A 119 19.20 14.96 -16.02
CA ASN A 119 19.57 14.55 -17.37
C ASN A 119 21.10 14.45 -17.42
N LEU A 120 21.68 13.34 -16.96
CA LEU A 120 23.06 13.03 -17.25
C LEU A 120 23.09 12.50 -18.68
N SER A 121 23.06 13.44 -19.62
CA SER A 121 23.49 13.19 -20.98
C SER A 121 24.86 12.54 -20.91
N SER A 122 24.93 11.25 -21.21
CA SER A 122 26.18 10.55 -21.47
C SER A 122 26.77 11.11 -22.77
N SER A 123 27.34 12.30 -22.70
CA SER A 123 28.08 12.92 -23.79
C SER A 123 29.43 13.37 -23.29
N GLY A 124 30.45 12.57 -23.63
CA GLY A 124 31.76 13.10 -23.98
C GLY A 124 32.74 13.35 -22.84
N LYS A 125 33.85 12.62 -22.94
CA LYS A 125 35.20 13.04 -22.53
C LYS A 125 35.36 13.42 -21.06
N CYS A 126 35.90 12.49 -20.27
CA CYS A 126 36.81 12.86 -19.21
C CYS A 126 38.23 12.42 -19.60
N CYS A 127 39.12 13.39 -19.50
CA CYS A 127 40.45 13.43 -20.05
C CYS A 127 41.44 12.55 -19.28
N SER A 128 42.43 12.11 -20.05
CA SER A 128 43.80 11.80 -19.63
C SER A 128 44.41 12.89 -18.76
N SER A 129 44.98 12.51 -17.60
CA SER A 129 46.37 12.72 -17.16
C SER A 129 46.57 12.01 -15.82
#